data_AF-A0A962CLL4-F1
#
_entry.id   AF-A0A962CLL4-F1
#
_cell.length_a   1.000
_cell.length_b   1.000
_cell.length_c   1.000
_cell.angle_alpha   90.00
_cell.angle_beta   90.00
_cell.angle_gamma   90.00
#
_symmetry.space_group_name_H-M   'P 1'
#
loop_
_entity.id
_entity.type
_entity.pdbx_description
1 polymer ?
#
loop_
_entity_poly.entity_id
_entity_poly.type
_entity_poly.pdbx_seq_one_letter_code
_entity_poly.pdbx_strand_id
1 'polypeptide(L)'
;PASPRDVALAREWVGRLYATGGTEMLGALRTALQGTPPPGYVRQVVFATDGAVDNAAGLYTLIDRELGQSRLFPIGIGSAPNAQFIARAATSGRGSSIVIRGPAEVGERMRELFGKLDRPALRDLSLSWPGTAEVYPQRLPDLYAGEPLLVVARLSTLNGTLEARGASSESPWAASLALARAATAGGIARLWAQRKIENLEQSLERGANAADVRNEVLGLAIAHHLVSPYTSLIAVDRTPARDPMLDLASH
;
A
#
# COMPACT_ATOMS: atom_id res chain seq x y z
N PRO A 1 -19.69 -15.64 18.05
CA PRO A 1 -19.57 -16.87 17.23
C PRO A 1 -20.56 -16.77 16.06
N ALA A 2 -20.34 -17.45 14.95
CA ALA A 2 -21.24 -17.38 13.79
C ALA A 2 -22.36 -18.44 13.88
N SER A 3 -23.14 -18.43 14.98
CA SER A 3 -24.30 -19.33 15.10
C SER A 3 -25.40 -18.96 14.11
N PRO A 4 -26.29 -19.87 13.69
CA PRO A 4 -27.41 -19.53 12.80
C PRO A 4 -28.26 -18.36 13.31
N ARG A 5 -28.43 -18.28 14.64
CA ARG A 5 -29.13 -17.17 15.31
C ARG A 5 -28.38 -15.85 15.17
N ASP A 6 -27.08 -15.82 15.47
CA ASP A 6 -26.27 -14.60 15.38
C ASP A 6 -26.18 -14.08 13.95
N VAL A 7 -26.09 -14.99 12.97
CA VAL A 7 -26.11 -14.66 11.53
C VAL A 7 -27.47 -14.07 11.12
N ALA A 8 -28.58 -14.63 11.60
CA ALA A 8 -29.91 -14.08 11.31
C ALA A 8 -30.08 -12.67 11.90
N LEU A 9 -29.66 -12.45 13.15
CA LEU A 9 -29.68 -11.13 13.80
C LEU A 9 -28.82 -10.11 13.06
N ALA A 10 -27.62 -10.51 12.62
CA ALA A 10 -26.75 -9.63 11.83
C ALA A 10 -27.39 -9.23 10.49
N ARG A 11 -28.03 -10.16 9.79
CA ARG A 11 -28.76 -9.88 8.53
C ARG A 11 -29.91 -8.91 8.74
N GLU A 12 -30.70 -9.09 9.80
CA GLU A 12 -31.78 -8.17 10.16
C GLU A 12 -31.22 -6.78 10.48
N TRP A 13 -30.13 -6.69 11.26
CA TRP A 13 -29.47 -5.43 11.57
C TRP A 13 -28.99 -4.71 10.30
N VAL A 14 -28.30 -5.42 9.39
CA VAL A 14 -27.86 -4.86 8.09
C VAL A 14 -29.06 -4.37 7.27
N GLY A 15 -30.17 -5.12 7.24
CA GLY A 15 -31.38 -4.74 6.50
C GLY A 15 -32.08 -3.48 7.04
N ARG A 16 -31.75 -3.05 8.26
CA ARG A 16 -32.28 -1.82 8.87
C ARG A 16 -31.33 -0.62 8.78
N LEU A 17 -30.14 -0.78 8.21
CA LEU A 17 -29.22 0.34 8.04
C LEU A 17 -29.81 1.32 7.02
N TYR A 18 -29.87 2.60 7.40
CA TYR A 18 -30.22 3.70 6.52
C TYR A 18 -29.15 4.79 6.62
N ALA A 19 -28.92 5.49 5.51
CA ALA A 19 -27.94 6.56 5.48
C ALA A 19 -28.42 7.74 6.33
N THR A 20 -27.59 8.18 7.28
CA THR A 20 -27.87 9.33 8.16
C THR A 20 -27.20 10.62 7.69
N GLY A 21 -26.51 10.59 6.54
CA GLY A 21 -25.66 11.67 6.04
C GLY A 21 -24.28 11.72 6.70
N GLY A 22 -23.33 12.40 6.04
CA GLY A 22 -21.93 12.52 6.48
C GLY A 22 -21.07 11.28 6.23
N THR A 23 -19.77 11.37 6.54
CA THR A 23 -18.82 10.26 6.43
C THR A 23 -17.73 10.37 7.50
N GLU A 24 -17.91 9.69 8.64
CA GLU A 24 -16.97 9.71 9.77
C GLU A 24 -15.99 8.52 9.73
N MET A 25 -15.01 8.58 8.81
CA MET A 25 -14.06 7.47 8.60
C MET A 25 -13.18 7.19 9.81
N LEU A 26 -12.68 8.23 10.48
CA LEU A 26 -11.71 8.10 11.57
C LEU A 26 -12.31 7.39 12.78
N GLY A 27 -13.52 7.78 13.18
CA GLY A 27 -14.25 7.14 14.29
C GLY A 27 -14.57 5.68 13.98
N ALA A 28 -15.14 5.42 12.80
CA ALA A 28 -15.48 4.06 12.36
C ALA A 28 -14.24 3.15 12.33
N LEU A 29 -13.14 3.62 11.74
CA LEU A 29 -11.90 2.84 11.65
C LEU A 29 -11.29 2.59 13.03
N ARG A 30 -11.28 3.60 13.92
CA ARG A 30 -10.77 3.45 15.29
C ARG A 30 -11.56 2.37 16.03
N THR A 31 -12.88 2.44 16.03
CA THR A 31 -13.74 1.43 16.65
C THR A 31 -13.50 0.05 16.01
N ALA A 32 -13.35 -0.01 14.69
CA ALA A 32 -13.11 -1.25 13.98
C ALA A 32 -11.70 -1.84 14.21
N LEU A 33 -10.71 -1.08 14.68
CA LEU A 33 -9.37 -1.59 14.99
C LEU A 33 -9.21 -2.01 16.46
N GLN A 34 -10.15 -1.63 17.33
CA GLN A 34 -10.13 -2.02 18.73
C GLN A 34 -10.37 -3.53 18.94
N GLY A 35 -9.56 -4.12 19.84
CA GLY A 35 -9.71 -5.50 20.31
C GLY A 35 -8.67 -6.48 19.75
N THR A 36 -8.58 -7.63 20.40
CA THR A 36 -7.67 -8.73 20.03
C THR A 36 -8.48 -9.94 19.55
N PRO A 37 -7.98 -10.69 18.55
CA PRO A 37 -8.62 -11.95 18.18
C PRO A 37 -8.51 -12.97 19.31
N PRO A 38 -9.48 -13.89 19.43
CA PRO A 38 -9.31 -15.09 20.25
C PRO A 38 -8.09 -15.90 19.78
N PRO A 39 -7.44 -16.69 20.68
CA PRO A 39 -6.35 -17.56 20.30
C PRO A 39 -6.71 -18.47 19.12
N GLY A 40 -5.81 -18.56 18.13
CA GLY A 40 -6.03 -19.34 16.91
C GLY A 40 -6.82 -18.64 15.80
N TYR A 41 -7.33 -17.43 16.04
CA TYR A 41 -8.06 -16.65 15.03
C TYR A 41 -7.25 -15.47 14.52
N VAL A 42 -7.55 -15.08 13.28
CA VAL A 42 -7.03 -13.88 12.63
C VAL A 42 -8.13 -12.82 12.63
N ARG A 43 -7.82 -11.62 13.14
CA ARG A 43 -8.75 -10.49 13.09
C ARG A 43 -8.66 -9.82 11.72
N GLN A 44 -9.75 -9.83 10.96
CA GLN A 44 -9.83 -9.19 9.64
C GLN A 44 -10.86 -8.07 9.70
N VAL A 45 -10.49 -6.89 9.22
CA VAL A 45 -11.31 -5.69 9.20
C VAL A 45 -11.54 -5.33 7.74
N VAL A 46 -12.80 -5.37 7.30
CA VAL A 46 -13.20 -4.89 5.98
C VAL A 46 -13.72 -3.47 6.15
N PHE A 47 -13.10 -2.51 5.46
CA PHE A 47 -13.46 -1.10 5.55
C PHE A 47 -13.93 -0.60 4.19
N ALA A 48 -15.21 -0.28 4.05
CA ALA A 48 -15.79 0.15 2.77
C ALA A 48 -16.15 1.64 2.82
N THR A 49 -15.88 2.34 1.73
CA THR A 49 -16.30 3.73 1.55
C THR A 49 -16.57 4.07 0.09
N ASP A 50 -17.61 4.86 -0.15
CA ASP A 50 -17.94 5.53 -1.40
C ASP A 50 -17.65 7.05 -1.34
N GLY A 51 -17.12 7.54 -0.21
CA GLY A 51 -16.86 8.95 0.04
C GLY A 51 -15.42 9.37 -0.27
N ALA A 52 -15.23 10.67 -0.46
CA ALA A 52 -13.90 11.27 -0.54
C ALA A 52 -13.17 11.19 0.81
N VAL A 53 -11.85 11.10 0.76
CA VAL A 53 -11.00 10.99 1.96
C VAL A 53 -10.39 12.35 2.28
N ASP A 54 -10.94 13.04 3.27
CA ASP A 54 -10.51 14.41 3.62
C ASP A 54 -9.22 14.44 4.46
N ASN A 55 -9.03 13.48 5.37
CA ASN A 55 -7.87 13.40 6.27
C ASN A 55 -7.14 12.06 6.16
N ALA A 56 -6.52 11.81 5.01
CA ALA A 56 -5.76 10.58 4.77
C ALA A 56 -4.61 10.38 5.77
N ALA A 57 -3.86 11.45 6.09
CA ALA A 57 -2.73 11.40 7.03
C ALA A 57 -3.13 10.94 8.44
N GLY A 58 -4.25 11.45 8.96
CA GLY A 58 -4.80 11.03 10.25
C GLY A 58 -5.22 9.56 10.25
N LEU A 59 -5.81 9.08 9.14
CA LEU A 59 -6.21 7.68 8.97
C LEU A 59 -5.01 6.74 8.88
N TYR A 60 -3.95 7.09 8.15
CA TYR A 60 -2.72 6.28 8.13
C TYR A 60 -2.05 6.21 9.49
N THR A 61 -1.97 7.34 10.20
CA THR A 61 -1.43 7.39 11.56
C THR A 61 -2.22 6.49 12.51
N LEU A 62 -3.55 6.47 12.38
CA LEU A 62 -4.43 5.59 13.14
C LEU A 62 -4.15 4.12 12.84
N ILE A 63 -4.09 3.75 11.55
CA ILE A 63 -3.79 2.36 11.14
C ILE A 63 -2.42 1.96 11.69
N ASP A 64 -1.39 2.77 11.48
CA ASP A 64 -0.03 2.45 11.88
C ASP A 64 0.12 2.22 13.39
N ARG A 65 -0.70 2.89 14.21
CA ARG A 65 -0.68 2.81 15.69
C ARG A 65 -1.62 1.74 16.25
N GLU A 66 -2.82 1.60 15.68
CA GLU A 66 -3.91 0.81 16.27
C GLU A 66 -4.19 -0.50 15.54
N LEU A 67 -3.55 -0.80 14.40
CA LEU A 67 -3.80 -2.04 13.65
C LEU A 67 -3.62 -3.31 14.50
N GLY A 68 -2.61 -3.32 15.37
CA GLY A 68 -2.29 -4.48 16.21
C GLY A 68 -2.07 -5.76 15.39
N GLN A 69 -2.82 -6.82 15.72
CA GLN A 69 -2.81 -8.10 14.99
C GLN A 69 -3.87 -8.19 13.88
N SER A 70 -4.58 -7.08 13.62
CA SER A 70 -5.61 -7.02 12.59
C SER A 70 -5.00 -6.99 11.19
N ARG A 71 -5.77 -7.45 10.21
CA ARG A 71 -5.54 -7.18 8.79
C ARG A 71 -6.66 -6.28 8.29
N LEU A 72 -6.31 -5.20 7.59
CA LEU A 72 -7.27 -4.26 7.04
C LEU A 72 -7.41 -4.45 5.53
N PHE A 73 -8.66 -4.56 5.07
CA PHE A 73 -9.04 -4.73 3.67
C PHE A 73 -9.95 -3.57 3.25
N PRO A 74 -9.38 -2.48 2.72
CA PRO A 74 -10.14 -1.35 2.25
C PRO A 74 -10.87 -1.65 0.93
N ILE A 75 -12.11 -1.18 0.83
CA ILE A 75 -12.95 -1.24 -0.37
C ILE A 75 -13.29 0.20 -0.76
N GLY A 76 -12.84 0.62 -1.93
CA GLY A 76 -13.31 1.86 -2.55
C GLY A 76 -14.50 1.58 -3.45
N ILE A 77 -15.60 2.31 -3.31
CA ILE A 77 -16.80 2.19 -4.14
C ILE A 77 -16.99 3.47 -4.97
N GLY A 78 -17.21 3.31 -6.27
CA GLY A 78 -17.34 4.41 -7.21
C GLY A 78 -16.00 5.09 -7.52
N SER A 79 -16.07 6.35 -7.93
CA SER A 79 -14.92 7.16 -8.35
C SER A 79 -14.44 8.16 -7.29
N ALA A 80 -15.22 8.35 -6.23
CA ALA A 80 -14.93 9.35 -5.20
C ALA A 80 -13.80 8.94 -4.23
N PRO A 81 -13.67 7.67 -3.80
CA PRO A 81 -12.56 7.28 -2.94
C PRO A 81 -11.21 7.45 -3.63
N ASN A 82 -10.25 8.01 -2.91
CA ASN A 82 -8.88 8.15 -3.40
C ASN A 82 -8.22 6.76 -3.50
N ALA A 83 -7.99 6.26 -4.72
CA ALA A 83 -7.38 4.96 -4.97
C ALA A 83 -5.98 4.81 -4.33
N GLN A 84 -5.21 5.90 -4.25
CA GLN A 84 -3.93 5.93 -3.56
C GLN A 84 -4.11 5.69 -2.06
N PHE A 85 -5.16 6.27 -1.46
CA PHE A 85 -5.50 6.01 -0.07
C PHE A 85 -5.88 4.56 0.18
N ILE A 86 -6.78 4.03 -0.65
CA ILE A 86 -7.24 2.64 -0.55
C ILE A 86 -6.07 1.65 -0.63
N ALA A 87 -5.17 1.82 -1.61
CA ALA A 87 -3.99 0.97 -1.77
C ALA A 87 -3.01 1.10 -0.60
N ARG A 88 -2.77 2.33 -0.11
CA ARG A 88 -1.86 2.58 1.01
C ARG A 88 -2.41 2.05 2.33
N ALA A 89 -3.70 2.24 2.59
CA ALA A 89 -4.37 1.69 3.77
C ALA A 89 -4.29 0.16 3.82
N ALA A 90 -4.41 -0.52 2.66
CA ALA A 90 -4.22 -1.96 2.57
C ALA A 90 -2.79 -2.38 2.91
N THR A 91 -1.80 -1.68 2.34
CA THR A 91 -0.37 -1.94 2.57
C THR A 91 0.00 -1.76 4.05
N SER A 92 -0.35 -0.61 4.65
CA SER A 92 -0.18 -0.38 6.09
C SER A 92 -0.96 -1.39 6.93
N GLY A 93 -2.11 -1.82 6.41
CA GLY A 93 -3.05 -2.75 7.02
C GLY A 93 -2.70 -4.24 6.92
N ARG A 94 -1.60 -4.63 6.27
CA ARG A 94 -1.22 -6.04 6.01
C ARG A 94 -2.26 -6.84 5.22
N GLY A 95 -3.14 -6.16 4.48
CA GLY A 95 -4.19 -6.76 3.66
C GLY A 95 -4.09 -6.33 2.19
N SER A 96 -5.16 -6.60 1.45
CA SER A 96 -5.33 -6.16 0.07
C SER A 96 -6.56 -5.25 -0.05
N SER A 97 -6.57 -4.41 -1.08
CA SER A 97 -7.71 -3.54 -1.38
C SER A 97 -8.42 -3.96 -2.65
N ILE A 98 -9.71 -3.66 -2.73
CA ILE A 98 -10.48 -3.72 -3.98
C ILE A 98 -11.13 -2.36 -4.27
N VAL A 99 -11.30 -2.05 -5.55
CA VAL A 99 -12.09 -0.90 -6.01
C VAL A 99 -13.24 -1.43 -6.85
N ILE A 100 -14.45 -1.04 -6.48
CA ILE A 100 -15.70 -1.40 -7.15
C ILE A 100 -16.18 -0.16 -7.89
N ARG A 101 -16.10 -0.15 -9.22
CA ARG A 101 -16.49 1.06 -9.99
C ARG A 101 -17.99 1.25 -10.12
N GLY A 102 -18.77 0.18 -9.99
CA GLY A 102 -20.22 0.25 -10.07
C GLY A 102 -20.90 -1.05 -9.67
N PRO A 103 -22.25 -1.06 -9.62
CA PRO A 103 -23.04 -2.17 -9.09
C PRO A 103 -22.77 -3.52 -9.78
N ALA A 104 -22.50 -3.51 -11.09
CA ALA A 104 -22.22 -4.71 -11.87
C ALA A 104 -20.94 -5.45 -11.43
N GLU A 105 -19.95 -4.73 -10.88
CA GLU A 105 -18.68 -5.33 -10.42
C GLU A 105 -18.78 -5.90 -8.99
N VAL A 106 -19.79 -5.51 -8.20
CA VAL A 106 -19.88 -5.86 -6.76
C VAL A 106 -19.77 -7.36 -6.52
N GLY A 107 -20.56 -8.17 -7.23
CA GLY A 107 -20.60 -9.61 -7.01
C GLY A 107 -19.29 -10.34 -7.34
N GLU A 108 -18.56 -9.87 -8.36
CA GLU A 108 -17.24 -10.42 -8.71
C GLU A 108 -16.16 -9.98 -7.72
N ARG A 109 -16.09 -8.67 -7.43
CA ARG A 109 -15.08 -8.10 -6.53
C ARG A 109 -15.22 -8.60 -5.10
N MET A 110 -16.45 -8.77 -4.61
CA MET A 110 -16.67 -9.36 -3.29
C MET A 110 -16.25 -10.83 -3.24
N ARG A 111 -16.49 -11.62 -4.30
CA ARG A 111 -15.99 -13.01 -4.38
C ARG A 111 -14.47 -13.06 -4.38
N GLU A 112 -13.82 -12.16 -5.11
CA GLU A 112 -12.36 -12.01 -5.12
C GLU A 112 -11.83 -11.69 -3.70
N LEU A 113 -12.45 -10.73 -3.01
CA LEU A 113 -12.08 -10.37 -1.64
C LEU A 113 -12.29 -11.54 -0.66
N PHE A 114 -13.46 -12.18 -0.66
CA PHE A 114 -13.73 -13.30 0.25
C PHE A 114 -12.80 -14.49 -0.01
N GLY A 115 -12.46 -14.76 -1.28
CA GLY A 115 -11.45 -15.77 -1.61
C GLY A 115 -10.08 -15.47 -1.01
N LYS A 116 -9.68 -14.19 -0.94
CA LYS A 116 -8.46 -13.74 -0.26
C LYS A 116 -8.58 -13.85 1.26
N LEU A 117 -9.72 -13.44 1.83
CA LEU A 117 -9.96 -13.47 3.27
C LEU A 117 -9.92 -14.89 3.84
N ASP A 118 -10.47 -15.86 3.11
CA ASP A 118 -10.55 -17.26 3.55
C ASP A 118 -9.19 -17.99 3.50
N ARG A 119 -8.23 -17.51 2.70
CA ARG A 119 -6.98 -18.22 2.40
C ARG A 119 -5.77 -17.30 2.24
N PRO A 120 -5.20 -16.75 3.33
CA PRO A 120 -3.85 -16.20 3.28
C PRO A 120 -2.86 -17.34 2.96
N ALA A 121 -2.11 -17.23 1.88
CA ALA A 121 -1.15 -18.24 1.47
C ALA A 121 0.04 -18.31 2.44
N LEU A 122 0.56 -17.13 2.84
CA LEU A 122 1.60 -17.00 3.85
C LEU A 122 1.33 -15.80 4.75
N ARG A 123 1.46 -15.99 6.06
CA ARG A 123 1.33 -14.93 7.07
C ARG A 123 2.66 -14.66 7.75
N ASP A 124 2.75 -13.50 8.40
CA ASP A 124 3.86 -13.16 9.30
C ASP A 124 5.22 -13.29 8.61
N LEU A 125 5.26 -12.80 7.37
CA LEU A 125 6.44 -12.87 6.51
C LEU A 125 7.61 -12.07 7.10
N SER A 126 8.79 -12.67 7.03
CA SER A 126 10.05 -12.05 7.41
C SER A 126 11.14 -12.38 6.40
N LEU A 127 12.03 -11.43 6.18
CA LEU A 127 13.17 -11.55 5.27
C LEU A 127 14.46 -11.31 6.05
N SER A 128 15.39 -12.25 5.96
CA SER A 128 16.74 -12.14 6.52
C SER A 128 17.75 -12.01 5.39
N TRP A 129 18.51 -10.92 5.41
CA TRP A 129 19.46 -10.56 4.36
C TRP A 129 20.90 -10.85 4.81
N PRO A 130 21.83 -11.20 3.90
CA PRO A 130 23.20 -11.57 4.24
C PRO A 130 24.11 -10.38 4.66
N GLY A 131 23.53 -9.19 4.86
CA GLY A 131 24.24 -7.97 5.26
C GLY A 131 23.25 -6.80 5.44
N THR A 132 23.77 -5.58 5.52
CA THR A 132 22.92 -4.38 5.62
C THR A 132 22.09 -4.22 4.36
N ALA A 133 20.77 -4.10 4.55
CA ALA A 133 19.78 -3.95 3.50
C ALA A 133 18.82 -2.82 3.85
N GLU A 134 18.59 -1.90 2.93
CA GLU A 134 17.54 -0.89 3.02
C GLU A 134 16.35 -1.33 2.16
N VAL A 135 15.27 -1.76 2.81
CA VAL A 135 14.21 -2.60 2.23
C VAL A 135 12.85 -1.92 2.31
N TYR A 136 12.08 -2.05 1.24
CA TYR A 136 10.70 -1.57 1.17
C TYR A 136 9.75 -2.63 0.57
N PRO A 137 8.50 -2.74 1.09
CA PRO A 137 7.96 -1.99 2.23
C PRO A 137 8.63 -2.38 3.57
N GLN A 138 8.67 -1.46 4.54
CA GLN A 138 9.27 -1.70 5.86
C GLN A 138 8.49 -2.74 6.69
N ARG A 139 7.17 -2.81 6.50
CA ARG A 139 6.31 -3.85 7.05
C ARG A 139 5.80 -4.70 5.91
N LEU A 140 6.10 -6.01 5.96
CA LEU A 140 5.65 -6.96 4.96
C LEU A 140 4.16 -7.30 5.20
N PRO A 141 3.30 -7.22 4.17
CA PRO A 141 1.94 -7.71 4.27
C PRO A 141 1.92 -9.24 4.29
N ASP A 142 0.77 -9.80 4.66
CA ASP A 142 0.53 -11.23 4.43
C ASP A 142 0.40 -11.47 2.90
N LEU A 143 0.80 -12.64 2.40
CA LEU A 143 0.72 -13.01 0.99
C LEU A 143 -0.60 -13.74 0.72
N TYR A 144 -1.38 -13.21 -0.22
CA TYR A 144 -2.65 -13.79 -0.66
C TYR A 144 -2.48 -14.51 -2.00
N ALA A 145 -3.25 -15.58 -2.20
CA ALA A 145 -3.21 -16.33 -3.44
C ALA A 145 -3.57 -15.43 -4.65
N GLY A 146 -2.75 -15.50 -5.70
CA GLY A 146 -2.95 -14.72 -6.93
C GLY A 146 -2.31 -13.32 -6.91
N GLU A 147 -1.73 -12.88 -5.79
CA GLU A 147 -1.04 -11.59 -5.70
C GLU A 147 0.45 -11.79 -5.38
N PRO A 148 1.37 -11.22 -6.18
CA PRO A 148 2.79 -11.24 -5.85
C PRO A 148 3.10 -10.23 -4.74
N LEU A 149 3.98 -10.61 -3.81
CA LEU A 149 4.62 -9.66 -2.91
C LEU A 149 5.90 -9.12 -3.56
N LEU A 150 5.91 -7.82 -3.86
CA LEU A 150 7.08 -7.13 -4.38
C LEU A 150 7.86 -6.47 -3.24
N VAL A 151 9.10 -6.90 -3.06
CA VAL A 151 10.06 -6.28 -2.13
C VAL A 151 11.23 -5.74 -2.93
N VAL A 152 11.62 -4.51 -2.64
CA VAL A 152 12.81 -3.86 -3.23
C VAL A 152 13.80 -3.52 -2.14
N ALA A 153 15.09 -3.75 -2.42
CA ALA A 153 16.14 -3.56 -1.44
C ALA A 153 17.40 -2.98 -2.08
N ARG A 154 18.07 -2.09 -1.35
CA ARG A 154 19.46 -1.70 -1.61
C ARG A 154 20.35 -2.47 -0.64
N LEU A 155 21.30 -3.22 -1.20
CA LEU A 155 22.15 -4.14 -0.44
C LEU A 155 23.60 -3.64 -0.40
N SER A 156 24.27 -3.86 0.72
CA SER A 156 25.71 -3.64 0.88
C SER A 156 26.56 -4.71 0.18
N THR A 157 26.00 -5.91 -0.03
CA THR A 157 26.67 -7.04 -0.68
C THR A 157 25.65 -7.90 -1.44
N LEU A 158 26.08 -8.49 -2.55
CA LEU A 158 25.33 -9.51 -3.30
C LEU A 158 25.83 -10.93 -3.01
N ASN A 159 26.84 -11.06 -2.14
CA ASN A 159 27.33 -12.36 -1.68
C ASN A 159 26.44 -12.85 -0.53
N GLY A 160 25.95 -14.08 -0.66
CA GLY A 160 25.14 -14.74 0.36
C GLY A 160 23.71 -15.05 -0.09
N THR A 161 22.88 -15.36 0.90
CA THR A 161 21.54 -15.91 0.70
C THR A 161 20.50 -15.04 1.40
N LEU A 162 19.43 -14.69 0.69
CA LEU A 162 18.22 -14.16 1.29
C LEU A 162 17.39 -15.34 1.83
N GLU A 163 17.08 -15.32 3.13
CA GLU A 163 16.12 -16.26 3.72
C GLU A 163 14.76 -15.57 3.90
N ALA A 164 13.72 -16.20 3.38
CA ALA A 164 12.34 -15.80 3.61
C ALA A 164 11.67 -16.83 4.52
N ARG A 165 10.93 -16.36 5.53
CA ARG A 165 10.16 -17.21 6.45
C ARG A 165 8.75 -16.68 6.59
N GLY A 166 7.80 -17.57 6.85
CA GLY A 166 6.40 -17.23 7.11
C GLY A 166 5.63 -18.42 7.67
N ALA A 167 4.35 -18.21 7.94
CA ALA A 167 3.42 -19.23 8.40
C ALA A 167 2.39 -19.53 7.32
N SER A 168 2.35 -20.76 6.83
CA SER A 168 1.20 -21.25 6.05
C SER A 168 0.09 -21.76 6.99
N SER A 169 -1.02 -22.23 6.45
CA SER A 169 -2.10 -22.86 7.23
C SER A 169 -1.69 -24.18 7.89
N GLU A 170 -0.72 -24.90 7.32
CA GLU A 170 -0.39 -26.28 7.71
C GLU A 170 0.97 -26.39 8.40
N SER A 171 1.94 -25.57 8.00
CA SER A 171 3.30 -25.61 8.54
C SER A 171 4.03 -24.27 8.44
N PRO A 172 5.13 -24.09 9.20
CA PRO A 172 6.10 -23.05 8.89
C PRO A 172 6.59 -23.18 7.45
N TRP A 173 6.78 -22.05 6.78
CA TRP A 173 7.32 -21.97 5.43
C TRP A 173 8.68 -21.26 5.48
N ALA A 174 9.63 -21.76 4.70
CA ALA A 174 10.91 -21.12 4.49
C ALA A 174 11.37 -21.29 3.04
N ALA A 175 12.03 -20.27 2.50
CA ALA A 175 12.68 -20.31 1.21
C ALA A 175 14.02 -19.57 1.27
N SER A 176 14.98 -20.01 0.45
CA SER A 176 16.30 -19.43 0.36
C SER A 176 16.62 -19.05 -1.09
N LEU A 177 17.11 -17.84 -1.30
CA LEU A 177 17.52 -17.35 -2.62
C LEU A 177 18.98 -16.89 -2.59
N ALA A 178 19.82 -17.51 -3.42
CA ALA A 178 21.20 -17.07 -3.59
C ALA A 178 21.26 -15.78 -4.44
N LEU A 179 21.72 -14.68 -3.83
CA LEU A 179 21.73 -13.36 -4.47
C LEU A 179 22.73 -13.27 -5.63
N ALA A 180 23.78 -14.08 -5.61
CA ALA A 180 24.75 -14.18 -6.70
C ALA A 180 24.14 -14.63 -8.04
N ARG A 181 22.94 -15.22 -8.02
CA ARG A 181 22.20 -15.66 -9.22
C ARG A 181 21.14 -14.66 -9.70
N ALA A 182 21.08 -13.47 -9.09
CA ALA A 182 20.09 -12.47 -9.45
C ALA A 182 20.29 -11.99 -10.90
N ALA A 183 19.20 -11.91 -11.66
CA ALA A 183 19.21 -11.31 -12.98
C ALA A 183 19.44 -9.80 -12.89
N THR A 184 20.22 -9.25 -13.80
CA THR A 184 20.38 -7.81 -13.93
C THR A 184 19.23 -7.24 -14.76
N ALA A 185 18.63 -6.14 -14.28
CA ALA A 185 17.63 -5.40 -15.04
C ALA A 185 17.79 -3.89 -14.79
N GLY A 186 17.51 -3.10 -15.84
CA GLY A 186 17.46 -1.65 -15.73
C GLY A 186 16.28 -1.19 -14.86
N GLY A 187 16.40 -0.01 -14.24
CA GLY A 187 15.29 0.62 -13.52
C GLY A 187 15.06 0.14 -12.08
N ILE A 188 15.70 -0.94 -11.62
CA ILE A 188 15.57 -1.42 -10.22
C ILE A 188 15.96 -0.33 -9.23
N ALA A 189 17.07 0.39 -9.49
CA ALA A 189 17.52 1.49 -8.64
C ALA A 189 16.49 2.62 -8.57
N ARG A 190 15.81 2.92 -9.68
CA ARG A 190 14.74 3.92 -9.75
C ARG A 190 13.52 3.49 -8.95
N LEU A 191 13.12 2.23 -9.07
CA LEU A 191 12.01 1.65 -8.30
C LEU A 191 12.30 1.67 -6.79
N TRP A 192 13.52 1.30 -6.39
CA TRP A 192 13.94 1.40 -5.00
C TRP A 192 13.87 2.84 -4.48
N ALA A 193 14.38 3.81 -5.26
CA ALA A 193 14.35 5.22 -4.89
C ALA A 193 12.92 5.77 -4.77
N GLN A 194 11.99 5.35 -5.65
CA GLN A 194 10.57 5.67 -5.53
C GLN A 194 9.98 5.17 -4.21
N ARG A 195 10.24 3.90 -3.85
CA ARG A 195 9.75 3.33 -2.58
C ARG A 195 10.37 4.01 -1.36
N LYS A 196 11.62 4.43 -1.45
CA LYS A 196 12.28 5.21 -0.40
C LYS A 196 11.64 6.59 -0.22
N ILE A 197 11.40 7.32 -1.32
CA ILE A 197 10.71 8.62 -1.29
C ILE A 197 9.32 8.46 -0.69
N GLU A 198 8.54 7.48 -1.14
CA GLU A 198 7.23 7.17 -0.57
C GLU A 198 7.34 6.96 0.95
N ASN A 199 8.31 6.18 1.44
CA ASN A 199 8.47 5.96 2.88
C ASN A 199 8.91 7.22 3.67
N LEU A 200 9.76 8.06 3.07
CA LEU A 200 10.20 9.34 3.66
C LEU A 200 9.04 10.31 3.79
N GLU A 201 8.21 10.45 2.75
CA GLU A 201 7.00 11.27 2.78
C GLU A 201 6.04 10.77 3.87
N GLN A 202 5.87 9.45 3.99
CA GLN A 202 5.07 8.85 5.06
C GLN A 202 5.64 9.13 6.46
N SER A 203 6.94 9.33 6.60
CA SER A 203 7.57 9.60 7.90
C SER A 203 7.18 10.97 8.46
N LEU A 204 6.78 11.92 7.61
CA LEU A 204 6.27 13.23 8.03
C LEU A 204 5.03 13.09 8.91
N GLU A 205 4.13 12.17 8.55
CA GLU A 205 2.91 11.89 9.32
C GLU A 205 3.23 11.26 10.70
N ARG A 206 4.39 10.62 10.82
CA ARG A 206 4.91 10.07 12.08
C ARG A 206 5.71 11.10 12.88
N GLY A 207 5.81 12.35 12.42
CA GLY A 207 6.52 13.43 13.10
C GLY A 207 8.00 13.57 12.73
N ALA A 208 8.44 13.00 11.61
CA ALA A 208 9.79 13.25 11.11
C ALA A 208 10.01 14.75 10.80
N ASN A 209 11.26 15.20 10.90
CA ASN A 209 11.61 16.58 10.58
C ASN A 209 11.40 16.85 9.08
N ALA A 210 10.57 17.86 8.78
CA ALA A 210 10.21 18.19 7.40
C ALA A 210 11.39 18.65 6.55
N ALA A 211 12.38 19.35 7.14
CA ALA A 211 13.56 19.81 6.41
C ALA A 211 14.47 18.65 6.03
N ASP A 212 14.67 17.69 6.94
CA ASP A 212 15.49 16.50 6.70
C ASP A 212 14.88 15.62 5.62
N VAL A 213 13.58 15.34 5.74
CA VAL A 213 12.82 14.58 4.72
C VAL A 213 12.91 15.28 3.37
N ARG A 214 12.68 16.59 3.31
CA ARG A 214 12.76 17.36 2.06
C ARG A 214 14.14 17.22 1.41
N ASN A 215 15.21 17.38 2.17
CA ASN A 215 16.58 17.33 1.66
C ASN A 215 16.91 15.93 1.11
N GLU A 216 16.50 14.87 1.81
CA GLU A 216 16.75 13.50 1.37
C GLU A 216 15.92 13.13 0.13
N VAL A 217 14.63 13.49 0.10
CA VAL A 217 13.77 13.28 -1.07
C VAL A 217 14.32 14.01 -2.29
N LEU A 218 14.73 15.28 -2.13
CA LEU A 218 15.32 16.06 -3.22
C LEU A 218 16.60 15.41 -3.76
N GLY A 219 17.49 14.95 -2.87
CA GLY A 219 18.73 14.27 -3.25
C GLY A 219 18.48 12.99 -4.03
N LEU A 220 17.56 12.14 -3.54
CA LEU A 220 17.16 10.90 -4.23
C LEU A 220 16.49 11.19 -5.58
N ALA A 221 15.62 12.19 -5.63
CA ALA A 221 14.88 12.52 -6.82
C ALA A 221 15.81 13.01 -7.93
N ILE A 222 16.81 13.84 -7.61
CA ILE A 222 17.82 14.28 -8.58
C ILE A 222 18.70 13.09 -9.00
N ALA A 223 19.22 12.31 -8.05
CA ALA A 223 20.14 11.21 -8.33
C ALA A 223 19.52 10.10 -9.19
N HIS A 224 18.20 9.90 -9.10
CA HIS A 224 17.47 8.86 -9.82
C HIS A 224 16.52 9.39 -10.91
N HIS A 225 16.58 10.69 -11.23
CA HIS A 225 15.72 11.36 -12.22
C HIS A 225 14.22 11.12 -11.99
N LEU A 226 13.78 11.32 -10.74
CA LEU A 226 12.40 11.18 -10.31
C LEU A 226 11.71 12.54 -10.17
N VAL A 227 10.44 12.56 -10.54
CA VAL A 227 9.51 13.63 -10.16
C VAL A 227 9.03 13.33 -8.74
N SER A 228 9.08 14.33 -7.88
CA SER A 228 8.68 14.31 -6.48
C SER A 228 7.96 15.63 -6.17
N PRO A 229 7.34 15.79 -4.98
CA PRO A 229 6.78 17.07 -4.55
C PRO A 229 7.80 18.23 -4.55
N TYR A 230 9.10 17.94 -4.62
CA TYR A 230 10.19 18.92 -4.59
C TYR A 230 10.98 19.02 -5.90
N THR A 231 10.58 18.28 -6.96
CA THR A 231 11.26 18.31 -8.27
C THR A 231 10.25 18.43 -9.41
N SER A 232 10.61 19.14 -10.47
CA SER A 232 9.82 19.26 -11.70
C SER A 232 10.64 18.86 -12.92
N LEU A 233 9.99 18.27 -13.91
CA LEU A 233 10.62 17.95 -15.19
C LEU A 233 10.32 19.07 -16.18
N ILE A 234 11.36 19.75 -16.67
CA ILE A 234 11.23 20.80 -17.68
C ILE A 234 11.75 20.24 -19.01
N ALA A 235 10.85 20.13 -19.99
CA ALA A 235 11.24 19.86 -21.37
C ALA A 235 11.48 21.20 -22.06
N VAL A 236 12.73 21.46 -22.46
CA VAL A 236 13.07 22.64 -23.27
C VAL A 236 13.19 22.19 -24.72
N ASP A 237 12.24 22.60 -25.55
CA ASP A 237 12.32 22.42 -27.00
C ASP A 237 13.40 23.35 -27.56
N ARG A 238 14.38 22.76 -28.25
CA ARG A 238 15.42 23.50 -28.98
C ARG A 238 15.01 23.67 -30.44
N THR A 239 13.79 24.12 -30.69
CA THR A 239 13.39 24.60 -32.01
C THR A 239 13.60 26.12 -32.02
N PRO A 240 14.60 26.67 -32.74
CA PRO A 240 14.74 28.12 -32.84
C PRO A 240 13.47 28.68 -33.46
N ALA A 241 12.79 29.56 -32.73
CA ALA A 241 11.50 30.13 -33.15
C ALA A 241 11.59 30.99 -34.43
N ARG A 242 12.81 31.28 -34.92
CA ARG A 242 13.06 31.99 -36.17
C ARG A 242 14.52 31.88 -36.58
N ASP A 243 14.78 31.68 -37.87
CA ASP A 243 16.11 31.95 -38.44
C ASP A 243 16.32 33.48 -38.47
N PRO A 244 17.34 34.03 -37.78
CA PRO A 244 17.61 35.47 -37.80
C PRO A 244 18.00 36.00 -39.19
N MET A 245 18.19 35.15 -40.20
CA MET A 245 18.50 35.52 -41.57
C MET A 245 17.27 35.69 -42.50
N LEU A 246 16.05 35.43 -42.03
CA LEU A 246 14.83 35.61 -42.83
C LEU A 246 14.21 37.00 -42.65
N ASP A 247 14.42 37.85 -43.66
CA ASP A 247 13.88 39.21 -43.74
C ASP A 247 12.35 39.21 -43.85
N LEU A 248 11.71 40.26 -43.30
CA LEU A 248 10.25 40.38 -43.27
C LEU A 248 9.74 40.77 -44.67
N ALA A 249 9.16 39.83 -45.42
CA ALA A 249 8.31 40.17 -46.55
C ALA A 249 6.99 40.76 -46.01
N SER A 250 6.85 42.08 -46.07
CA SER A 250 5.62 42.79 -45.78
C SER A 250 4.57 42.49 -46.86
N HIS A 251 3.38 42.06 -46.45
CA HIS A 251 2.14 42.13 -47.22
C HIS A 251 1.02 42.67 -46.35
#